data_AF-A0A964M585-F1
#
_entry.id   AF-A0A964M585-F1
#
_cell.length_a   1.000
_cell.length_b   1.000
_cell.length_c   1.000
_cell.angle_alpha   90.00
_cell.angle_beta   90.00
_cell.angle_gamma   90.00
#
_symmetry.space_group_name_H-M   'P 1'
#
loop_
_entity.id
_entity.type
_entity.pdbx_description
1 polymer ?
#
loop_
_entity_poly.entity_id
_entity_poly.type
_entity_poly.pdbx_seq_one_letter_code
_entity_poly.pdbx_strand_id
1 'polypeptide(L)'
;MASRLIGELTARGYRVAAVKRSHHPVALDREGSDTDRFARAGAASVLFCAADGTLERSAPVGLDAALRRYMGEADIAIVEGFKHDTLGAVIRLSGDDARRARLEAMDGTLILETIAGNVAGLASAVETQFMLSAAGDDELRADVRRAARTHGHLCAGVVLGVRMGRLAMSELGIAPPLPPEALQITVEVARCATDAVASVTGCTLGRGNLRVVDYGKVAATFEDLRTGRAIRVLAREDARDPDDRWASPLLTRHHRQAIAYRLMPDAALFTVRDVCVSAGADRPRTRVACDLCGETIRVADGIAGEQALTCRPCATGAAYYRGAQEVRAAVVRSPAARA
;
A
#
# COMPACT_ATOMS: atom_id res chain seq x y z
N MET A 1 -21.62 10.58 8.55
CA MET A 1 -20.38 9.97 8.00
C MET A 1 -19.16 10.84 8.28
N ALA A 2 -19.19 12.13 7.93
CA ALA A 2 -18.05 13.04 8.11
C ALA A 2 -17.43 13.00 9.51
N SER A 3 -18.21 13.08 10.60
CA SER A 3 -17.67 12.99 11.98
C SER A 3 -16.93 11.68 12.26
N ARG A 4 -17.43 10.55 11.73
CA ARG A 4 -16.77 9.24 11.89
C ARG A 4 -15.45 9.19 11.11
N LEU A 5 -15.42 9.76 9.92
CA LEU A 5 -14.22 9.84 9.09
C LEU A 5 -13.17 10.78 9.70
N ILE A 6 -13.59 11.91 10.27
CA ILE A 6 -12.73 12.81 11.06
C ILE A 6 -12.10 12.02 12.21
N GLY A 7 -12.90 11.35 13.03
CA GLY A 7 -12.38 10.57 14.15
C GLY A 7 -11.39 9.47 13.76
N GLU A 8 -11.66 8.76 12.66
CA GLU A 8 -10.75 7.75 12.13
C GLU A 8 -9.42 8.38 11.65
N LEU A 9 -9.45 9.48 10.90
CA LEU A 9 -8.24 10.15 10.41
C LEU A 9 -7.44 10.81 11.55
N THR A 10 -8.11 11.41 12.54
CA THR A 10 -7.46 11.95 13.73
C THR A 10 -6.78 10.83 14.55
N ALA A 11 -7.44 9.67 14.71
CA ALA A 11 -6.84 8.51 15.38
C ALA A 11 -5.60 7.98 14.65
N ARG A 12 -5.49 8.21 13.34
CA ARG A 12 -4.32 7.89 12.50
C ARG A 12 -3.25 9.00 12.52
N GLY A 13 -3.46 10.07 13.27
CA GLY A 13 -2.46 11.12 13.52
C GLY A 13 -2.49 12.29 12.52
N TYR A 14 -3.57 12.46 11.76
CA TYR A 14 -3.75 13.66 10.93
C TYR A 14 -4.38 14.80 11.73
N ARG A 15 -3.94 16.04 11.48
CA ARG A 15 -4.67 17.23 11.90
C ARG A 15 -5.78 17.48 10.89
N VAL A 16 -7.02 17.19 11.28
CA VAL A 16 -8.17 17.26 10.37
C VAL A 16 -8.95 18.54 10.59
N ALA A 17 -9.05 19.40 9.58
CA ALA A 17 -10.02 20.51 9.58
C ALA A 17 -11.37 20.01 9.08
N ALA A 18 -12.46 20.60 9.55
CA ALA A 18 -13.81 20.32 9.05
C ALA A 18 -14.46 21.62 8.55
N VAL A 19 -15.04 21.60 7.35
CA VAL A 19 -15.78 22.73 6.79
C VAL A 19 -17.20 22.28 6.48
N LYS A 20 -18.19 22.93 7.07
CA LYS A 20 -19.60 22.62 6.81
C LYS A 20 -20.33 23.78 6.19
N ARG A 21 -21.03 23.55 5.08
CA ARG A 21 -21.99 24.51 4.52
C ARG A 21 -23.41 24.25 5.03
N SER A 22 -24.12 25.31 5.40
CA SER A 22 -25.54 25.26 5.75
C SER A 22 -26.36 26.25 4.94
N HIS A 23 -27.62 25.87 4.69
CA HIS A 23 -28.60 26.71 4.00
C HIS A 23 -29.42 27.61 4.94
N HIS A 24 -29.16 27.54 6.26
CA HIS A 24 -29.83 28.36 7.27
C HIS A 24 -28.82 29.24 8.04
N PRO A 25 -29.21 30.46 8.44
CA PRO A 25 -28.46 31.25 9.42
C PRO A 25 -28.35 30.45 10.71
N VAL A 26 -27.13 30.28 11.23
CA VAL A 26 -26.90 29.46 12.42
C VAL A 26 -26.77 30.32 13.66
N ALA A 27 -27.55 29.94 14.68
CA ALA A 27 -27.38 30.43 16.05
C ALA A 27 -26.11 29.84 16.68
N LEU A 28 -25.49 30.58 17.60
CA LEU A 28 -24.31 30.22 18.40
C LEU A 28 -24.24 28.72 18.75
N ASP A 29 -23.02 28.19 18.68
CA ASP A 29 -22.64 26.78 18.89
C ASP A 29 -23.33 26.18 20.13
N ARG A 30 -23.97 25.01 19.98
CA ARG A 30 -24.69 24.28 21.04
C ARG A 30 -24.27 22.81 21.05
N GLU A 31 -24.34 22.18 22.21
CA GLU A 31 -24.11 20.75 22.37
C GLU A 31 -25.02 19.93 21.44
N GLY A 32 -24.42 18.97 20.73
CA GLY A 32 -25.09 18.11 19.75
C GLY A 32 -25.20 18.67 18.34
N SER A 33 -24.80 19.93 18.11
CA SER A 33 -24.70 20.55 16.78
C SER A 33 -23.63 19.86 15.91
N ASP A 34 -23.64 20.12 14.61
CA ASP A 34 -22.65 19.50 13.71
C ASP A 34 -21.22 20.01 13.97
N THR A 35 -21.07 21.26 14.40
CA THR A 35 -19.79 21.85 14.83
C THR A 35 -19.28 21.16 16.09
N ASP A 36 -20.14 20.97 17.11
CA ASP A 36 -19.83 20.20 18.32
C ASP A 36 -19.47 18.73 17.99
N ARG A 37 -20.20 18.08 17.08
CA ARG A 37 -19.91 16.70 16.65
C ARG A 37 -18.55 16.56 15.95
N PHE A 38 -18.15 17.52 15.13
CA PHE A 38 -16.83 17.50 14.48
C PHE A 38 -15.70 17.79 15.47
N ALA A 39 -15.91 18.74 16.39
CA ALA A 39 -14.96 19.03 17.46
C ALA A 39 -14.76 17.82 18.39
N ARG A 40 -15.85 17.18 18.86
CA ARG A 40 -15.80 15.94 19.67
C ARG A 40 -15.18 14.76 18.95
N ALA A 41 -15.26 14.72 17.61
CA ALA A 41 -14.58 13.73 16.80
C ALA A 41 -13.06 13.98 16.66
N GLY A 42 -12.55 15.12 17.15
CA GLY A 42 -11.13 15.44 17.14
C GLY A 42 -10.67 16.25 15.91
N ALA A 43 -11.56 17.02 15.28
CA ALA A 43 -11.13 18.00 14.30
C ALA A 43 -10.22 19.05 14.95
N ALA A 44 -9.07 19.35 14.33
CA ALA A 44 -8.14 20.38 14.78
C ALA A 44 -8.74 21.79 14.70
N SER A 45 -9.63 22.00 13.72
CA SER A 45 -10.38 23.24 13.54
C SER A 45 -11.69 22.97 12.79
N VAL A 46 -12.74 23.76 13.07
CA VAL A 46 -14.05 23.60 12.44
C VAL A 46 -14.55 24.94 11.90
N LEU A 47 -14.89 25.00 10.61
CA LEU A 47 -15.52 26.17 9.97
C LEU A 47 -16.99 25.89 9.69
N PHE A 48 -17.80 26.92 9.91
CA PHE A 48 -19.18 26.91 9.51
C PHE A 48 -19.49 27.99 8.47
N CYS A 49 -19.88 27.60 7.26
CA CYS A 49 -20.24 28.51 6.19
C CYS A 49 -21.78 28.54 6.03
N ALA A 50 -22.43 29.58 6.55
CA ALA A 50 -23.84 29.84 6.26
C ALA A 50 -24.01 30.33 4.81
N ALA A 51 -25.18 30.08 4.20
CA ALA A 51 -25.48 30.48 2.83
C ALA A 51 -25.47 32.01 2.60
N ASP A 52 -25.53 32.79 3.67
CA ASP A 52 -25.42 34.26 3.69
C ASP A 52 -24.00 34.78 4.00
N GLY A 53 -23.01 33.89 4.23
CA GLY A 53 -21.62 34.27 4.45
C GLY A 53 -21.27 34.69 5.88
N THR A 54 -22.09 34.39 6.89
CA THR A 54 -21.80 34.88 8.25
C THR A 54 -20.76 34.03 9.01
N LEU A 55 -19.48 34.33 8.76
CA LEU A 55 -18.38 34.28 9.73
C LEU A 55 -17.61 35.59 9.55
N GLU A 56 -17.88 36.57 10.42
CA GLU A 56 -17.26 37.90 10.44
C GLU A 56 -17.49 38.74 9.15
N ARG A 57 -18.62 39.50 9.09
CA ARG A 57 -18.93 40.60 8.14
C ARG A 57 -18.05 40.67 6.86
N SER A 58 -18.05 39.61 6.06
CA SER A 58 -17.31 39.56 4.79
C SER A 58 -18.15 38.80 3.78
N ALA A 59 -18.17 39.30 2.55
CA ALA A 59 -18.93 38.74 1.43
C ALA A 59 -18.72 37.23 1.26
N PRO A 60 -19.68 36.48 0.68
CA PRO A 60 -19.59 35.03 0.51
C PRO A 60 -18.23 34.58 -0.02
N VAL A 61 -17.52 33.82 0.81
CA VAL A 61 -16.16 33.34 0.54
C VAL A 61 -16.26 31.97 -0.15
N GLY A 62 -15.60 31.80 -1.30
CA GLY A 62 -15.52 30.50 -1.98
C GLY A 62 -14.77 29.46 -1.13
N LEU A 63 -14.95 28.16 -1.41
CA LEU A 63 -14.31 27.08 -0.64
C LEU A 63 -12.79 27.24 -0.57
N ASP A 64 -12.14 27.62 -1.67
CA ASP A 64 -10.69 27.91 -1.71
C ASP A 64 -10.29 28.97 -0.68
N ALA A 65 -11.00 30.09 -0.63
CA ALA A 65 -10.68 31.18 0.30
C ALA A 65 -11.04 30.84 1.76
N ALA A 66 -12.05 29.99 1.99
CA ALA A 66 -12.34 29.42 3.30
C ALA A 66 -11.23 28.45 3.76
N LEU A 67 -10.72 27.60 2.86
CA LEU A 67 -9.62 26.69 3.13
C LEU A 67 -8.28 27.41 3.32
N ARG A 68 -8.06 28.53 2.62
CA ARG A 68 -6.86 29.37 2.81
C ARG A 68 -6.72 29.88 4.24
N ARG A 69 -7.82 30.02 4.98
CA ARG A 69 -7.83 30.41 6.40
C ARG A 69 -7.26 29.32 7.32
N TYR A 70 -7.13 28.08 6.83
CA TYR A 70 -6.56 26.93 7.53
C TYR A 70 -5.14 26.57 7.12
N MET A 71 -4.51 27.38 6.24
CA MET A 71 -3.16 27.11 5.76
C MET A 71 -2.16 27.01 6.92
N GLY A 72 -1.62 25.81 7.13
CA GLY A 72 -0.60 25.50 8.15
C GLY A 72 -1.12 24.74 9.39
N GLU A 73 -2.43 24.76 9.64
CA GLU A 73 -3.01 24.20 10.87
C GLU A 73 -3.56 22.77 10.70
N ALA A 74 -3.92 22.39 9.48
CA ALA A 74 -4.47 21.07 9.17
C ALA A 74 -3.74 20.38 8.01
N ASP A 75 -3.70 19.05 8.05
CA ASP A 75 -3.16 18.18 7.00
C ASP A 75 -4.25 17.79 6.00
N ILE A 76 -5.47 17.56 6.47
CA ILE A 76 -6.64 17.17 5.65
C ILE A 76 -7.84 18.04 6.04
N ALA A 77 -8.59 18.55 5.06
CA ALA A 77 -9.87 19.20 5.29
C ALA A 77 -11.03 18.30 4.83
N ILE A 78 -11.95 17.96 5.73
CA ILE A 78 -13.21 17.29 5.40
C ILE A 78 -14.29 18.34 5.16
N VAL A 79 -14.79 18.41 3.93
CA VAL A 79 -15.74 19.42 3.50
C VAL A 79 -17.11 18.78 3.26
N GLU A 80 -18.16 19.30 3.92
CA GLU A 80 -19.54 18.85 3.77
C GLU A 80 -20.42 20.00 3.23
N GLY A 81 -21.24 19.72 2.21
CA GLY A 81 -22.24 20.67 1.70
C GLY A 81 -21.84 21.51 0.48
N PHE A 82 -20.67 21.27 -0.11
CA PHE A 82 -20.17 21.99 -1.30
C PHE A 82 -20.37 21.17 -2.59
N LYS A 83 -21.62 20.83 -2.92
CA LYS A 83 -21.99 19.86 -3.98
C LYS A 83 -21.51 20.21 -5.41
N HIS A 84 -21.26 21.49 -5.68
CA HIS A 84 -20.87 21.99 -7.00
C HIS A 84 -19.40 22.42 -7.09
N ASP A 85 -18.66 22.27 -5.99
CA ASP A 85 -17.23 22.59 -5.96
C ASP A 85 -16.42 21.42 -6.54
N THR A 86 -15.30 21.73 -7.17
CA THR A 86 -14.42 20.75 -7.83
C THR A 86 -13.11 20.53 -7.07
N LEU A 87 -12.92 21.22 -5.94
CA LEU A 87 -11.70 21.17 -5.16
C LEU A 87 -11.63 19.89 -4.29
N GLY A 88 -10.53 19.16 -4.43
CA GLY A 88 -10.25 17.95 -3.66
C GLY A 88 -10.95 16.68 -4.17
N ALA A 89 -10.71 15.56 -3.49
CA ALA A 89 -11.39 14.30 -3.80
C ALA A 89 -12.81 14.30 -3.21
N VAL A 90 -13.78 13.78 -3.96
CA VAL A 90 -15.21 13.86 -3.63
C VAL A 90 -15.73 12.50 -3.17
N ILE A 91 -16.34 12.45 -1.98
CA ILE A 91 -17.09 11.27 -1.52
C ILE A 91 -18.57 11.49 -1.82
N ARG A 92 -19.12 10.71 -2.76
CA ARG A 92 -20.54 10.68 -3.07
C ARG A 92 -21.22 9.56 -2.30
N LEU A 93 -22.29 9.91 -1.61
CA LEU A 93 -23.18 8.97 -0.95
C LEU A 93 -24.39 8.67 -1.84
N SER A 94 -24.73 7.40 -2.01
CA SER A 94 -25.85 6.97 -2.87
C SER A 94 -26.67 5.82 -2.29
N GLY A 95 -27.88 5.65 -2.83
CA GLY A 95 -28.91 4.71 -2.36
C GLY A 95 -29.91 5.34 -1.39
N ASP A 96 -31.06 4.70 -1.20
CA ASP A 96 -32.22 5.25 -0.45
C ASP A 96 -31.91 5.61 1.01
N ASP A 97 -30.82 5.10 1.60
CA ASP A 97 -30.29 5.52 2.92
C ASP A 97 -28.79 5.90 2.90
N ALA A 98 -28.24 6.34 1.75
CA ALA A 98 -26.79 6.60 1.63
C ALA A 98 -25.92 5.39 2.03
N ARG A 99 -26.37 4.16 1.74
CA ARG A 99 -25.68 2.92 2.15
C ARG A 99 -24.37 2.67 1.40
N ARG A 100 -24.17 3.32 0.24
CA ARG A 100 -22.95 3.22 -0.56
C ARG A 100 -22.21 4.55 -0.55
N ALA A 101 -20.87 4.45 -0.52
CA ALA A 101 -19.96 5.56 -0.62
C ALA A 101 -19.00 5.33 -1.78
N ARG A 102 -18.86 6.34 -2.64
CA ARG A 102 -17.97 6.36 -3.79
C ARG A 102 -17.00 7.53 -3.64
N LEU A 103 -15.70 7.25 -3.56
CA LEU A 103 -14.64 8.26 -3.52
C LEU A 103 -14.07 8.44 -4.93
N GLU A 104 -14.12 9.67 -5.44
CA GLU A 104 -13.63 10.07 -6.75
C GLU A 104 -12.49 11.10 -6.61
N ALA A 105 -11.45 10.95 -7.41
CA ALA A 105 -10.39 11.94 -7.54
C ALA A 105 -10.89 13.20 -8.28
N MET A 106 -10.09 14.28 -8.25
CA MET A 106 -10.41 15.53 -8.95
C MET A 106 -10.57 15.37 -10.48
N ASP A 107 -9.87 14.39 -11.06
CA ASP A 107 -9.94 14.04 -12.50
C ASP A 107 -11.14 13.12 -12.83
N GLY A 108 -12.00 12.82 -11.86
CA GLY A 108 -13.15 11.91 -12.02
C GLY A 108 -12.82 10.43 -11.88
N THR A 109 -11.55 10.06 -11.63
CA THR A 109 -11.15 8.66 -11.44
C THR A 109 -11.81 8.08 -10.18
N LEU A 110 -12.49 6.94 -10.32
CA LEU A 110 -13.01 6.19 -9.17
C LEU A 110 -11.85 5.60 -8.36
N ILE A 111 -11.71 6.04 -7.10
CA ILE A 111 -10.68 5.56 -6.16
C ILE A 111 -11.18 4.34 -5.39
N LEU A 112 -12.39 4.42 -4.84
CA LEU A 112 -12.99 3.37 -4.02
C LEU A 112 -14.52 3.43 -4.12
N GLU A 113 -15.16 2.27 -4.26
CA GLU A 113 -16.58 2.08 -3.99
C GLU A 113 -16.74 1.09 -2.83
N THR A 114 -17.48 1.48 -1.81
CA THR A 114 -17.68 0.64 -0.61
C THR A 114 -19.01 0.94 0.07
N ILE A 115 -19.35 0.17 1.10
CA ILE A 115 -20.49 0.48 1.97
C ILE A 115 -20.14 1.71 2.83
N ALA A 116 -21.08 2.63 3.03
CA ALA A 116 -20.83 3.87 3.78
C ALA A 116 -20.44 3.63 5.25
N GLY A 117 -20.73 2.44 5.79
CA GLY A 117 -20.29 2.00 7.11
C GLY A 117 -18.79 1.66 7.21
N ASN A 118 -18.11 1.42 6.08
CA ASN A 118 -16.68 1.09 6.03
C ASN A 118 -15.82 2.37 6.10
N VAL A 119 -15.87 3.02 7.26
CA VAL A 119 -15.15 4.27 7.51
C VAL A 119 -13.63 4.05 7.44
N ALA A 120 -13.13 2.92 7.94
CA ALA A 120 -11.70 2.59 7.89
C ALA A 120 -11.19 2.46 6.45
N GLY A 121 -11.95 1.81 5.56
CA GLY A 121 -11.61 1.72 4.13
C GLY A 121 -11.67 3.07 3.42
N LEU A 122 -12.66 3.91 3.74
CA LEU A 122 -12.73 5.28 3.23
C LEU A 122 -11.55 6.13 3.69
N ALA A 123 -11.18 6.05 4.97
CA ALA A 123 -10.01 6.74 5.51
C ALA A 123 -8.72 6.30 4.79
N SER A 124 -8.51 4.99 4.60
CA SER A 124 -7.34 4.49 3.86
C SER A 124 -7.30 4.97 2.41
N ALA A 125 -8.45 5.14 1.77
CA ALA A 125 -8.53 5.67 0.41
C ALA A 125 -8.28 7.18 0.36
N VAL A 126 -8.76 7.94 1.35
CA VAL A 126 -8.45 9.38 1.51
C VAL A 126 -6.96 9.59 1.75
N GLU A 127 -6.36 8.82 2.67
CA GLU A 127 -4.91 8.84 2.92
C GLU A 127 -4.15 8.53 1.64
N THR A 128 -4.52 7.47 0.94
CA THR A 128 -3.90 7.11 -0.34
C THR A 128 -3.96 8.29 -1.30
N GLN A 129 -5.09 8.97 -1.43
CA GLN A 129 -5.23 10.10 -2.33
C GLN A 129 -4.43 11.33 -1.89
N PHE A 130 -4.45 11.70 -0.61
CA PHE A 130 -3.63 12.76 -0.04
C PHE A 130 -2.13 12.49 -0.30
N MET A 131 -1.73 11.26 -0.04
CA MET A 131 -0.36 10.79 -0.23
C MET A 131 0.03 10.69 -1.69
N LEU A 132 -0.91 10.70 -2.64
CA LEU A 132 -0.68 10.70 -4.09
C LEU A 132 -0.75 12.10 -4.70
N SER A 133 -1.49 13.03 -4.09
CA SER A 133 -1.54 14.44 -4.50
C SER A 133 -0.27 15.22 -4.15
N ALA A 134 0.51 14.76 -3.16
CA ALA A 134 1.88 15.23 -3.00
C ALA A 134 2.68 14.97 -4.30
N ALA A 135 3.64 15.80 -4.66
CA ALA A 135 4.26 15.78 -6.00
C ALA A 135 4.88 14.42 -6.42
N GLY A 136 5.11 14.28 -7.73
CA GLY A 136 5.58 13.08 -8.42
C GLY A 136 4.89 12.93 -9.78
N ASP A 137 5.58 12.33 -10.76
CA ASP A 137 5.07 12.11 -12.11
C ASP A 137 3.81 11.20 -12.12
N ASP A 138 2.94 11.38 -13.12
CA ASP A 138 1.64 10.69 -13.22
C ASP A 138 1.80 9.17 -13.31
N GLU A 139 2.85 8.69 -13.95
CA GLU A 139 3.15 7.26 -14.05
C GLU A 139 3.52 6.67 -12.68
N LEU A 140 4.34 7.38 -11.88
CA LEU A 140 4.66 6.95 -10.50
C LEU A 140 3.38 6.85 -9.66
N ARG A 141 2.50 7.83 -9.83
CA ARG A 141 1.23 7.92 -9.10
C ARG A 141 0.32 6.72 -9.44
N ALA A 142 0.24 6.34 -10.71
CA ALA A 142 -0.52 5.18 -11.16
C ALA A 142 0.04 3.85 -10.61
N ASP A 143 1.38 3.70 -10.60
CA ASP A 143 2.04 2.50 -10.10
C ASP A 143 1.88 2.33 -8.58
N VAL A 144 2.07 3.41 -7.81
CA VAL A 144 1.85 3.40 -6.36
C VAL A 144 0.39 3.09 -6.03
N ARG A 145 -0.58 3.66 -6.78
CA ARG A 145 -2.01 3.31 -6.64
C ARG A 145 -2.24 1.82 -6.86
N ARG A 146 -1.65 1.24 -7.91
CA ARG A 146 -1.80 -0.18 -8.25
C ARG A 146 -1.20 -1.07 -7.16
N ALA A 147 0.02 -0.78 -6.71
CA ALA A 147 0.69 -1.53 -5.66
C ALA A 147 -0.04 -1.44 -4.31
N ALA A 148 -0.51 -0.26 -3.91
CA ALA A 148 -1.26 -0.06 -2.67
C ALA A 148 -2.58 -0.85 -2.66
N ARG A 149 -3.29 -0.95 -3.80
CA ARG A 149 -4.50 -1.78 -3.91
C ARG A 149 -4.21 -3.26 -3.71
N THR A 150 -3.14 -3.77 -4.32
CA THR A 150 -2.74 -5.18 -4.15
C THR A 150 -2.27 -5.46 -2.72
N HIS A 151 -1.54 -4.53 -2.11
CA HIS A 151 -1.04 -4.65 -0.75
C HIS A 151 -2.12 -4.42 0.33
N GLY A 152 -3.17 -3.67 0.01
CA GLY A 152 -4.29 -3.34 0.90
C GLY A 152 -4.19 -1.98 1.58
N HIS A 153 -3.03 -1.30 1.53
CA HIS A 153 -2.86 0.08 2.01
C HIS A 153 -1.63 0.73 1.36
N LEU A 154 -1.52 2.06 1.46
CA LEU A 154 -0.33 2.81 1.07
C LEU A 154 0.58 2.99 2.28
N CYS A 155 1.84 2.58 2.15
CA CYS A 155 2.88 2.86 3.14
C CYS A 155 4.20 3.20 2.43
N ALA A 156 5.18 3.70 3.18
CA ALA A 156 6.49 4.05 2.63
C ALA A 156 7.18 2.86 1.93
N GLY A 157 7.01 1.65 2.46
CA GLY A 157 7.57 0.43 1.85
C GLY A 157 6.98 0.12 0.47
N VAL A 158 5.69 0.42 0.25
CA VAL A 158 5.05 0.28 -1.08
C VAL A 158 5.66 1.28 -2.06
N VAL A 159 5.79 2.54 -1.68
CA VAL A 159 6.41 3.58 -2.52
C VAL A 159 7.85 3.21 -2.88
N LEU A 160 8.63 2.79 -1.87
CA LEU A 160 10.02 2.39 -2.05
C LEU A 160 10.16 1.19 -2.98
N GLY A 161 9.30 0.17 -2.84
CA GLY A 161 9.32 -1.01 -3.72
C GLY A 161 8.92 -0.70 -5.16
N VAL A 162 7.94 0.18 -5.38
CA VAL A 162 7.57 0.66 -6.73
C VAL A 162 8.78 1.32 -7.39
N ARG A 163 9.43 2.24 -6.67
CA ARG A 163 10.60 2.93 -7.19
C ARG A 163 11.79 2.02 -7.43
N MET A 164 12.04 1.07 -6.52
CA MET A 164 13.07 0.05 -6.68
C MET A 164 12.87 -0.74 -7.99
N GLY A 165 11.64 -1.18 -8.25
CA GLY A 165 11.31 -1.91 -9.48
C GLY A 165 11.45 -1.04 -10.73
N ARG A 166 10.93 0.20 -10.73
CA ARG A 166 11.06 1.13 -11.87
C ARG A 166 12.52 1.46 -12.17
N LEU A 167 13.31 1.78 -11.15
CA LEU A 167 14.75 2.04 -11.29
C LEU A 167 15.45 0.84 -11.92
N ALA A 168 15.20 -0.37 -11.40
CA ALA A 168 15.86 -1.56 -11.93
C ALA A 168 15.50 -1.84 -13.39
N MET A 169 14.22 -1.69 -13.74
CA MET A 169 13.74 -1.87 -15.12
C MET A 169 14.36 -0.84 -16.07
N SER A 170 14.45 0.42 -15.64
CA SER A 170 15.13 1.49 -16.39
C SER A 170 16.62 1.18 -16.58
N GLU A 171 17.34 0.81 -15.52
CA GLU A 171 18.77 0.49 -15.57
C GLU A 171 19.08 -0.72 -16.46
N LEU A 172 18.20 -1.72 -16.50
CA LEU A 172 18.32 -2.89 -17.37
C LEU A 172 17.82 -2.63 -18.80
N GLY A 173 17.14 -1.51 -19.06
CA GLY A 173 16.55 -1.20 -20.37
C GLY A 173 15.38 -2.11 -20.73
N ILE A 174 14.55 -2.46 -19.74
CA ILE A 174 13.45 -3.42 -19.86
C ILE A 174 12.11 -2.73 -19.59
N ALA A 175 11.10 -3.03 -20.42
CA ALA A 175 9.75 -2.54 -20.24
C ALA A 175 8.74 -3.70 -20.17
N PRO A 176 7.77 -3.70 -19.23
CA PRO A 176 6.71 -4.70 -19.18
C PRO A 176 5.64 -4.45 -20.27
N PRO A 177 4.83 -5.47 -20.64
CA PRO A 177 4.84 -6.83 -20.11
C PRO A 177 6.00 -7.68 -20.64
N LEU A 178 6.56 -8.52 -19.76
CA LEU A 178 7.61 -9.46 -20.12
C LEU A 178 7.09 -10.90 -20.09
N PRO A 179 7.64 -11.79 -20.93
CA PRO A 179 7.41 -13.20 -20.74
C PRO A 179 8.00 -13.66 -19.38
N PRO A 180 7.40 -14.63 -18.69
CA PRO A 180 7.83 -15.05 -17.35
C PRO A 180 9.32 -15.41 -17.23
N GLU A 181 9.90 -15.93 -18.31
CA GLU A 181 11.29 -16.37 -18.44
C GLU A 181 12.29 -15.24 -18.77
N ALA A 182 11.86 -14.00 -18.98
CA ALA A 182 12.78 -12.90 -19.30
C ALA A 182 13.41 -12.23 -18.07
N LEU A 183 12.72 -12.25 -16.92
CA LEU A 183 13.17 -11.52 -15.73
C LEU A 183 12.99 -12.36 -14.48
N GLN A 184 14.08 -12.61 -13.76
CA GLN A 184 14.08 -13.21 -12.44
C GLN A 184 14.36 -12.12 -11.40
N ILE A 185 13.54 -12.08 -10.35
CA ILE A 185 13.72 -11.17 -9.22
C ILE A 185 13.94 -11.98 -7.95
N THR A 186 14.91 -11.58 -7.15
CA THR A 186 15.14 -12.10 -5.80
C THR A 186 15.11 -10.96 -4.80
N VAL A 187 14.10 -10.92 -3.92
CA VAL A 187 14.00 -9.94 -2.83
C VAL A 187 14.65 -10.47 -1.56
N GLU A 188 15.29 -9.59 -0.80
CA GLU A 188 16.07 -9.95 0.39
C GLU A 188 15.30 -9.79 1.71
N VAL A 189 14.00 -9.51 1.63
CA VAL A 189 13.11 -9.36 2.78
C VAL A 189 11.66 -9.65 2.39
N ALA A 190 10.90 -10.31 3.27
CA ALA A 190 9.46 -10.53 3.10
C ALA A 190 8.64 -9.37 3.70
N ARG A 191 8.61 -8.21 3.02
CA ARG A 191 7.89 -6.99 3.48
C ARG A 191 7.15 -6.32 2.33
N CYS A 192 6.51 -5.17 2.61
CA CYS A 192 5.69 -4.39 1.67
C CYS A 192 6.36 -4.14 0.30
N ALA A 193 7.69 -4.02 0.26
CA ALA A 193 8.44 -3.84 -0.98
C ALA A 193 8.26 -5.00 -1.99
N THR A 194 8.05 -6.23 -1.49
CA THR A 194 7.87 -7.42 -2.34
C THR A 194 6.61 -7.33 -3.19
N ASP A 195 5.49 -6.94 -2.60
CA ASP A 195 4.22 -6.77 -3.31
C ASP A 195 4.30 -5.64 -4.34
N ALA A 196 5.00 -4.56 -3.97
CA ALA A 196 5.20 -3.40 -4.83
C ALA A 196 6.08 -3.73 -6.05
N VAL A 197 7.20 -4.43 -5.85
CA VAL A 197 8.07 -4.89 -6.94
C VAL A 197 7.30 -5.83 -7.87
N ALA A 198 6.52 -6.77 -7.33
CA ALA A 198 5.69 -7.66 -8.14
C ALA A 198 4.65 -6.90 -8.98
N SER A 199 4.06 -5.82 -8.43
CA SER A 199 3.05 -5.01 -9.09
C SER A 199 3.57 -4.19 -10.29
N VAL A 200 4.86 -3.83 -10.27
CA VAL A 200 5.48 -3.02 -11.35
C VAL A 200 6.19 -3.87 -12.39
N THR A 201 6.80 -5.00 -12.00
CA THR A 201 7.52 -5.85 -12.95
C THR A 201 6.66 -6.96 -13.55
N GLY A 202 5.57 -7.32 -12.88
CA GLY A 202 4.77 -8.50 -13.24
C GLY A 202 5.38 -9.82 -12.79
N CYS A 203 6.54 -9.85 -12.13
CA CYS A 203 7.09 -11.09 -11.56
C CYS A 203 6.32 -11.48 -10.29
N THR A 204 6.01 -12.76 -10.12
CA THR A 204 5.22 -13.25 -8.97
C THR A 204 5.77 -14.55 -8.40
N LEU A 205 5.52 -14.78 -7.10
CA LEU A 205 5.92 -16.02 -6.43
C LEU A 205 5.31 -17.25 -7.11
N GLY A 206 4.04 -17.14 -7.51
CA GLY A 206 3.31 -18.24 -8.15
C GLY A 206 3.87 -18.63 -9.53
N ARG A 207 4.42 -17.67 -10.29
CA ARG A 207 5.12 -17.95 -11.55
C ARG A 207 6.55 -18.43 -11.36
N GLY A 208 7.11 -18.31 -10.16
CA GLY A 208 8.48 -18.72 -9.82
C GLY A 208 9.57 -17.74 -10.26
N ASN A 209 9.20 -16.66 -10.96
CA ASN A 209 10.12 -15.62 -11.42
C ASN A 209 10.29 -14.46 -10.40
N LEU A 210 9.67 -14.57 -9.23
CA LEU A 210 9.99 -13.80 -8.01
C LEU A 210 10.36 -14.79 -6.90
N ARG A 211 11.45 -14.54 -6.19
CA ARG A 211 11.95 -15.34 -5.07
C ARG A 211 12.20 -14.46 -3.86
N VAL A 212 12.03 -15.04 -2.67
CA VAL A 212 12.39 -14.39 -1.40
C VAL A 212 13.54 -15.15 -0.78
N VAL A 213 14.62 -14.44 -0.46
CA VAL A 213 15.73 -14.96 0.32
C VAL A 213 15.94 -14.00 1.50
N ASP A 214 15.37 -14.33 2.65
CA ASP A 214 15.26 -13.39 3.75
C ASP A 214 16.62 -13.16 4.45
N TYR A 215 17.29 -12.08 4.08
CA TYR A 215 18.50 -11.58 4.72
C TYR A 215 18.21 -10.40 5.66
N GLY A 216 16.93 -10.03 5.82
CA GLY A 216 16.53 -8.83 6.56
C GLY A 216 16.92 -7.51 5.90
N LYS A 217 17.30 -7.53 4.61
CA LYS A 217 17.74 -6.34 3.87
C LYS A 217 16.66 -5.88 2.92
N VAL A 218 16.34 -4.58 2.93
CA VAL A 218 15.44 -4.00 1.94
C VAL A 218 16.19 -3.84 0.61
N ALA A 219 16.38 -4.95 -0.09
CA ALA A 219 17.07 -5.03 -1.36
C ALA A 219 16.40 -6.04 -2.29
N ALA A 220 16.62 -5.87 -3.59
CA ALA A 220 16.22 -6.82 -4.59
C ALA A 220 17.26 -6.90 -5.70
N THR A 221 17.49 -8.11 -6.19
CA THR A 221 18.30 -8.39 -7.37
C THR A 221 17.40 -8.69 -8.55
N PHE A 222 17.64 -8.01 -9.67
CA PHE A 222 16.90 -8.13 -10.93
C PHE A 222 17.86 -8.67 -11.98
N GLU A 223 17.51 -9.82 -12.56
CA GLU A 223 18.33 -10.53 -13.55
C GLU A 223 17.56 -10.65 -14.86
N ASP A 224 18.08 -10.04 -15.92
CA ASP A 224 17.60 -10.24 -17.27
C ASP A 224 18.17 -11.55 -17.82
N LEU A 225 17.32 -12.57 -17.86
CA LEU A 225 17.73 -13.92 -18.25
C LEU A 225 18.08 -14.01 -19.76
N ARG A 226 17.71 -13.01 -20.56
CA ARG A 226 18.06 -12.96 -21.99
C ARG A 226 19.48 -12.48 -22.23
N THR A 227 19.95 -11.55 -21.38
CA THR A 227 21.29 -10.93 -21.51
C THR A 227 22.28 -11.46 -20.47
N GLY A 228 21.81 -12.10 -19.41
CA GLY A 228 22.61 -12.53 -18.26
C GLY A 228 23.04 -11.37 -17.34
N ARG A 229 22.59 -10.14 -17.61
CA ARG A 229 22.93 -8.98 -16.77
C ARG A 229 22.04 -8.98 -15.52
N ALA A 230 22.65 -8.77 -14.36
CA ALA A 230 21.92 -8.61 -13.12
C ALA A 230 22.41 -7.39 -12.32
N ILE A 231 21.45 -6.70 -11.73
CA ILE A 231 21.70 -5.57 -10.83
C ILE A 231 21.03 -5.81 -9.49
N ARG A 232 21.69 -5.38 -8.41
CA ARG A 232 21.18 -5.39 -7.05
C ARG A 232 20.89 -3.96 -6.61
N VAL A 233 19.64 -3.71 -6.25
CA VAL A 233 19.17 -2.42 -5.74
C VAL A 233 18.95 -2.54 -4.23
N LEU A 234 19.69 -1.75 -3.44
CA LEU A 234 19.61 -1.71 -1.98
C LEU A 234 19.05 -0.36 -1.55
N ALA A 235 17.99 -0.36 -0.73
CA ALA A 235 17.51 0.85 -0.07
C ALA A 235 18.55 1.36 0.93
N ARG A 236 18.82 2.66 0.91
CA ARG A 236 19.77 3.28 1.82
C ARG A 236 19.12 3.55 3.18
N GLU A 237 19.85 3.30 4.26
CA GLU A 237 19.33 3.54 5.61
C GLU A 237 19.22 5.05 5.92
N ASP A 238 20.08 5.89 5.35
CA ASP A 238 20.04 7.34 5.53
C ASP A 238 18.83 8.01 4.86
N ALA A 239 18.16 7.33 3.93
CA ALA A 239 16.88 7.79 3.39
C ALA A 239 15.72 7.64 4.38
N ARG A 240 15.87 6.82 5.43
CA ARG A 240 14.76 6.37 6.27
C ARG A 240 14.12 7.50 7.08
N ASP A 241 14.89 8.51 7.46
CA ASP A 241 14.42 9.66 8.20
C ASP A 241 14.65 10.93 7.36
N PRO A 242 13.72 11.27 6.46
CA PRO A 242 13.92 12.35 5.49
C PRO A 242 13.83 13.74 6.13
N ASP A 243 14.76 14.61 5.74
CA ASP A 243 14.80 16.01 6.16
C ASP A 243 13.54 16.79 5.74
N ASP A 244 13.30 17.92 6.42
CA ASP A 244 12.13 18.78 6.22
C ASP A 244 11.99 19.34 4.79
N ARG A 245 13.06 19.30 3.98
CA ARG A 245 13.03 19.68 2.55
C ARG A 245 12.14 18.76 1.70
N TRP A 246 11.91 17.53 2.15
CA TRP A 246 11.15 16.52 1.40
C TRP A 246 9.73 16.32 1.94
N ALA A 247 9.48 16.61 3.21
CA ALA A 247 8.15 16.48 3.80
C ALA A 247 8.01 17.39 5.01
N SER A 248 6.81 17.95 5.20
CA SER A 248 6.51 18.83 6.33
C SER A 248 6.83 18.17 7.68
N PRO A 249 7.46 18.89 8.63
CA PRO A 249 7.74 18.34 9.95
C PRO A 249 6.52 18.12 10.82
N LEU A 250 5.37 18.68 10.42
CA LEU A 250 4.11 18.53 11.11
C LEU A 250 3.44 17.17 10.88
N LEU A 251 3.91 16.41 9.88
CA LEU A 251 3.41 15.08 9.59
C LEU A 251 4.02 14.02 10.50
N THR A 252 3.29 12.94 10.74
CA THR A 252 3.82 11.76 11.44
C THR A 252 5.03 11.20 10.70
N ARG A 253 5.95 10.53 11.41
CA ARG A 253 7.14 9.90 10.81
C ARG A 253 6.80 9.01 9.61
N HIS A 254 5.71 8.23 9.72
CA HIS A 254 5.27 7.32 8.66
C HIS A 254 4.82 8.07 7.40
N HIS A 255 4.04 9.15 7.56
CA HIS A 255 3.58 9.96 6.43
C HIS A 255 4.72 10.76 5.81
N ARG A 256 5.61 11.33 6.64
CA ARG A 256 6.82 12.01 6.17
C ARG A 256 7.64 11.12 5.24
N GLN A 257 7.89 9.88 5.67
CA GLN A 257 8.67 8.92 4.89
C GLN A 257 8.00 8.57 3.56
N ALA A 258 6.70 8.27 3.57
CA ALA A 258 5.99 7.88 2.36
C ALA A 258 5.84 9.03 1.34
N ILE A 259 5.72 10.29 1.79
CA ILE A 259 5.75 11.46 0.89
C ILE A 259 7.15 11.69 0.36
N ALA A 260 8.16 11.73 1.24
CA ALA A 260 9.54 12.00 0.84
C ALA A 260 10.05 11.02 -0.22
N TYR A 261 9.73 9.73 -0.07
CA TYR A 261 10.09 8.70 -1.06
C TYR A 261 9.48 8.91 -2.44
N ARG A 262 8.47 9.78 -2.62
CA ARG A 262 7.95 10.13 -3.94
C ARG A 262 8.70 11.29 -4.59
N LEU A 263 9.40 12.09 -3.80
CA LEU A 263 10.05 13.34 -4.20
C LEU A 263 11.57 13.23 -4.30
N MET A 264 12.19 12.42 -3.44
CA MET A 264 13.63 12.23 -3.41
C MET A 264 14.15 11.70 -4.77
N PRO A 265 15.35 12.04 -5.23
CA PRO A 265 15.93 11.39 -6.40
C PRO A 265 16.28 9.92 -6.09
N ASP A 266 16.32 9.05 -7.11
CA ASP A 266 16.62 7.62 -6.92
C ASP A 266 17.97 7.39 -6.25
N ALA A 267 18.98 8.21 -6.56
CA ALA A 267 20.31 8.15 -5.94
C ALA A 267 20.31 8.46 -4.43
N ALA A 268 19.31 9.19 -3.93
CA ALA A 268 19.13 9.43 -2.50
C ALA A 268 18.41 8.27 -1.80
N LEU A 269 17.71 7.41 -2.55
CA LEU A 269 16.97 6.27 -2.00
C LEU A 269 17.73 4.96 -2.11
N PHE A 270 18.53 4.79 -3.15
CA PHE A 270 19.08 3.49 -3.53
C PHE A 270 20.58 3.52 -3.79
N THR A 271 21.21 2.38 -3.54
CA THR A 271 22.50 2.02 -4.11
C THR A 271 22.28 0.90 -5.11
N VAL A 272 22.70 1.10 -6.37
CA VAL A 272 22.63 0.10 -7.44
C VAL A 272 24.02 -0.49 -7.67
N ARG A 273 24.11 -1.81 -7.84
CA ARG A 273 25.36 -2.52 -8.13
C ARG A 273 25.14 -3.60 -9.17
N ASP A 274 26.03 -3.73 -10.15
CA ASP A 274 26.09 -4.94 -10.96
C ASP A 274 26.50 -6.13 -10.08
N VAL A 275 25.86 -7.28 -10.31
CA VAL A 275 26.11 -8.51 -9.58
C VAL A 275 26.07 -9.70 -10.53
N CYS A 276 26.74 -10.78 -10.17
CA CYS A 276 26.57 -12.08 -10.82
C CYS A 276 25.66 -12.95 -9.96
N VAL A 277 24.56 -13.44 -10.55
CA VAL A 277 23.66 -14.38 -9.87
C VAL A 277 24.11 -15.79 -10.20
N SER A 278 24.32 -16.61 -9.19
CA SER A 278 24.57 -18.04 -9.39
C SER A 278 23.35 -18.65 -10.08
N ALA A 279 23.52 -19.14 -11.31
CA ALA A 279 22.42 -19.67 -12.11
C ALA A 279 21.58 -20.67 -11.29
N GLY A 280 20.31 -20.32 -11.09
CA GLY A 280 19.35 -21.29 -10.58
C GLY A 280 19.01 -22.25 -11.70
N ALA A 281 19.66 -23.41 -11.74
CA ALA A 281 19.41 -24.45 -12.73
C ALA A 281 17.91 -24.73 -12.88
N ASP A 282 17.48 -25.09 -14.10
CA ASP A 282 16.13 -25.58 -14.35
C ASP A 282 15.81 -26.71 -13.35
N ARG A 283 14.82 -26.45 -12.49
CA ARG A 283 14.58 -27.28 -11.30
C ARG A 283 13.60 -28.38 -11.68
N PRO A 284 14.00 -29.67 -11.67
CA PRO A 284 13.12 -30.76 -12.07
C PRO A 284 11.84 -30.77 -11.24
N ARG A 285 10.70 -30.92 -11.92
CA ARG A 285 9.36 -30.94 -11.32
C ARG A 285 8.98 -32.30 -10.73
N THR A 286 9.84 -33.31 -10.88
CA THR A 286 9.67 -34.66 -10.35
C THR A 286 9.40 -34.63 -8.86
N ARG A 287 8.47 -35.46 -8.41
CA ARG A 287 8.05 -35.56 -7.01
C ARG A 287 8.39 -36.93 -6.45
N VAL A 288 8.82 -36.96 -5.20
CA VAL A 288 9.14 -38.19 -4.44
C VAL A 288 8.66 -38.03 -3.00
N ALA A 289 8.42 -39.15 -2.31
CA ALA A 289 8.21 -39.10 -0.86
C ALA A 289 9.54 -38.79 -0.16
N CYS A 290 9.49 -37.97 0.89
CA CYS A 290 10.60 -37.79 1.81
C CYS A 290 10.82 -39.09 2.60
N ASP A 291 12.06 -39.58 2.64
CA ASP A 291 12.37 -40.85 3.32
C ASP A 291 12.18 -40.82 4.83
N LEU A 292 12.08 -39.63 5.45
CA LEU A 292 11.90 -39.49 6.90
C LEU A 292 10.43 -39.25 7.31
N CYS A 293 9.73 -38.32 6.65
CA CYS A 293 8.35 -37.97 7.02
C CYS A 293 7.27 -38.55 6.10
N GLY A 294 7.64 -39.14 4.95
CA GLY A 294 6.70 -39.66 3.96
C GLY A 294 5.96 -38.60 3.13
N GLU A 295 6.08 -37.31 3.47
CA GLU A 295 5.47 -36.22 2.70
C GLU A 295 6.09 -36.09 1.31
N THR A 296 5.26 -35.80 0.31
CA THR A 296 5.74 -35.63 -1.07
C THR A 296 6.46 -34.29 -1.24
N ILE A 297 7.69 -34.33 -1.74
CA ILE A 297 8.51 -33.16 -2.07
C ILE A 297 8.88 -33.13 -3.55
N ARG A 298 9.26 -31.95 -4.05
CA ARG A 298 9.96 -31.84 -5.35
C ARG A 298 11.39 -32.29 -5.15
N VAL A 299 11.90 -33.15 -6.05
CA VAL A 299 13.28 -33.66 -6.00
C VAL A 299 14.29 -32.52 -5.90
N ALA A 300 14.08 -31.46 -6.69
CA ALA A 300 14.97 -30.29 -6.70
C ALA A 300 15.08 -29.58 -5.33
N ASP A 301 14.08 -29.70 -4.45
CA ASP A 301 14.05 -29.08 -3.12
C ASP A 301 14.52 -30.01 -2.00
N GLY A 302 14.69 -31.30 -2.28
CA GLY A 302 15.19 -32.27 -1.31
C GLY A 302 16.68 -32.10 -1.02
N ILE A 303 17.11 -32.63 0.12
CA ILE A 303 18.51 -32.73 0.51
C ILE A 303 18.90 -34.20 0.39
N ALA A 304 19.84 -34.49 -0.52
CA ALA A 304 20.36 -35.82 -0.73
C ALA A 304 21.42 -36.15 0.34
N GLY A 305 21.19 -37.23 1.09
CA GLY A 305 22.20 -37.93 1.88
C GLY A 305 22.79 -39.10 1.08
N GLU A 306 23.62 -39.91 1.72
CA GLU A 306 24.33 -41.02 1.06
C GLU A 306 23.38 -42.07 0.42
N GLN A 307 22.19 -42.28 0.99
CA GLN A 307 21.20 -43.26 0.49
C GLN A 307 19.73 -42.79 0.62
N ALA A 308 19.50 -41.52 0.94
CA ALA A 308 18.16 -41.00 1.21
C ALA A 308 17.99 -39.59 0.65
N LEU A 309 16.79 -39.29 0.14
CA LEU A 309 16.36 -37.96 -0.25
C LEU A 309 15.28 -37.48 0.73
N THR A 310 15.64 -36.49 1.54
CA THR A 310 14.77 -35.97 2.60
C THR A 310 14.35 -34.53 2.33
N CYS A 311 13.22 -34.12 2.90
CA CYS A 311 12.77 -32.73 2.84
C CYS A 311 13.69 -31.84 3.70
N ARG A 312 13.76 -30.53 3.39
CA ARG A 312 14.62 -29.59 4.14
C ARG A 312 14.36 -29.61 5.66
N PRO A 313 13.12 -29.60 6.18
CA PRO A 313 12.87 -29.70 7.61
C PRO A 313 13.46 -30.97 8.25
N CYS A 314 13.29 -32.13 7.60
CA CYS A 314 13.78 -33.41 8.08
C CYS A 314 15.32 -33.48 8.09
N ALA A 315 15.97 -33.02 7.03
CA ALA A 315 17.43 -33.02 6.93
C ALA A 315 18.10 -32.03 7.90
N THR A 316 17.52 -30.85 8.10
CA THR A 316 18.15 -29.79 8.91
C THR A 316 17.72 -29.82 10.38
N GLY A 317 16.64 -30.53 10.72
CA GLY A 317 15.98 -30.44 12.02
C GLY A 317 15.35 -29.06 12.30
N ALA A 318 15.32 -28.15 11.33
CA ALA A 318 14.91 -26.76 11.49
C ALA A 318 13.49 -26.52 10.95
N ALA A 319 12.53 -27.36 11.35
CA ALA A 319 11.12 -27.10 11.07
C ALA A 319 10.65 -25.83 11.83
N TYR A 320 9.81 -25.02 11.20
CA TYR A 320 9.18 -23.86 11.86
C TYR A 320 8.07 -24.26 12.85
N TYR A 321 7.80 -25.56 12.97
CA TYR A 321 6.76 -26.17 13.81
C TYR A 321 7.32 -27.36 14.58
N ARG A 322 6.63 -27.81 15.63
CA ARG A 322 6.98 -28.99 16.45
C ARG A 322 5.73 -29.77 16.81
N GLY A 323 5.89 -31.07 17.08
CA GLY A 323 4.80 -31.92 17.59
C GLY A 323 3.62 -32.05 16.61
N ALA A 324 3.89 -32.14 15.31
CA ALA A 324 2.82 -32.29 14.31
C ALA A 324 2.03 -33.58 14.56
N GLN A 325 0.72 -33.44 14.77
CA GLN A 325 -0.20 -34.55 14.97
C GLN A 325 -1.37 -34.41 13.98
N GLU A 326 -1.84 -35.53 13.46
CA GLU A 326 -3.00 -35.57 12.58
C GLU A 326 -4.26 -35.26 13.39
N VAL A 327 -4.89 -34.11 13.13
CA VAL A 327 -6.09 -33.66 13.86
C VAL A 327 -7.36 -34.34 13.35
N ARG A 328 -7.32 -34.89 12.13
CA ARG A 328 -8.44 -35.59 11.49
C ARG A 328 -7.91 -36.77 10.70
N ALA A 329 -8.10 -37.98 11.21
CA ALA A 329 -7.83 -39.18 10.43
C ALA A 329 -8.72 -39.22 9.18
N ALA A 330 -8.13 -39.52 8.03
CA ALA A 330 -8.89 -39.74 6.81
C ALA A 330 -9.88 -40.91 7.00
N VAL A 331 -11.19 -40.62 7.01
CA VAL A 331 -12.20 -41.66 6.84
C VAL A 331 -12.17 -42.07 5.37
N VAL A 332 -11.25 -42.95 5.01
CA VAL A 332 -11.21 -43.57 3.69
C VAL A 332 -12.35 -44.59 3.65
N ARG A 333 -13.54 -44.16 3.20
CA ARG A 333 -14.57 -45.12 2.80
C ARG A 333 -14.08 -45.81 1.53
N SER A 334 -13.65 -47.06 1.68
CA SER A 334 -13.34 -47.92 0.54
C SER A 334 -14.56 -47.92 -0.42
N PRO A 335 -14.39 -47.72 -1.74
CA PRO A 335 -15.47 -47.95 -2.67
C PRO A 335 -15.88 -49.41 -2.51
N ALA A 336 -17.12 -49.67 -2.06
CA ALA A 336 -17.65 -51.02 -2.02
C ALA A 336 -17.40 -51.65 -3.39
N ALA A 337 -16.70 -52.79 -3.40
CA ALA A 337 -16.50 -53.59 -4.59
C ALA A 337 -17.88 -53.82 -5.21
N ARG A 338 -18.11 -53.25 -6.40
CA ARG A 338 -19.30 -53.59 -7.20
C ARG A 338 -19.11 -55.06 -7.60
N ALA A 339 -19.83 -55.95 -6.92
CA ALA A 339 -20.06 -57.32 -7.35
C ALA A 339 -20.97 -57.34 -8.58
#